data_AF-A0AAD5DKS0-F1
#
_entry.id   AF-A0AAD5DKS0-F1
#
_cell.length_a   1.000
_cell.length_b   1.000
_cell.length_c   1.000
_cell.angle_alpha   90.00
_cell.angle_beta   90.00
_cell.angle_gamma   90.00
#
_symmetry.space_group_name_H-M   'P 1'
#
loop_
_entity.id
_entity.type
_entity.pdbx_description
1 polymer ?
#
loop_
_entity_poly.entity_id
_entity_poly.type
_entity_poly.pdbx_seq_one_letter_code
_entity_poly.pdbx_strand_id
1 'polypeptide(L)'
;MHGRPRQKAGPPDPEKVKAAAQKAALFGQLSGEVLARRAARRYDAESLGLAAKLVELHPEVYTVWNYRREALQPVLDAGGEEAVAAVGGELALTERALAKNPKSYASWHHRKWVVAKGMCSLERELQLVSG
;
A
#
# COMPACT_ATOMS: atom_id res chain seq x y z
N MET A 1 -14.32 8.96 -5.94
CA MET A 1 -14.98 10.18 -6.45
C MET A 1 -14.94 10.30 -7.98
N HIS A 2 -14.78 9.20 -8.75
CA HIS A 2 -14.77 9.28 -10.21
C HIS A 2 -15.73 8.24 -10.80
N GLY A 3 -16.53 8.66 -11.78
CA GLY A 3 -17.31 7.78 -12.64
C GLY A 3 -18.42 6.96 -11.98
N ARG A 4 -18.76 7.17 -10.70
CA ARG A 4 -19.90 6.48 -10.09
C ARG A 4 -21.20 6.97 -10.76
N PRO A 5 -21.95 6.10 -11.45
CA PRO A 5 -23.26 6.47 -11.99
C PRO A 5 -24.14 6.95 -10.85
N ARG A 6 -24.88 8.04 -11.06
CA ARG A 6 -25.87 8.50 -10.09
C ARG A 6 -26.92 7.40 -9.93
N GLN A 7 -26.97 6.78 -8.75
CA GLN A 7 -28.07 5.87 -8.41
C GLN A 7 -29.35 6.69 -8.18
N LYS A 8 -30.49 6.16 -8.64
CA LYS A 8 -31.80 6.75 -8.35
C LYS A 8 -31.98 6.85 -6.84
N ALA A 9 -32.49 7.99 -6.37
CA ALA A 9 -32.77 8.22 -4.95
C ALA A 9 -33.78 7.15 -4.46
N GLY A 10 -33.32 6.31 -3.54
CA GLY A 10 -34.09 5.29 -2.87
C GLY A 10 -33.40 4.92 -1.56
N PRO A 11 -34.09 4.24 -0.62
CA PRO A 11 -33.47 3.81 0.62
C PRO A 11 -32.22 2.97 0.31
N PRO A 12 -31.08 3.26 0.95
CA PRO A 12 -29.88 2.48 0.73
C PRO A 12 -30.10 1.04 1.22
N ASP A 13 -29.66 0.09 0.40
CA ASP A 13 -29.66 -1.35 0.71
C ASP A 13 -28.99 -1.60 2.07
N PRO A 14 -29.70 -2.16 3.07
CA PRO A 14 -29.18 -2.39 4.42
C PRO A 14 -27.87 -3.19 4.44
N GLU A 15 -27.71 -4.16 3.53
CA GLU A 15 -26.50 -4.97 3.45
C GLU A 15 -25.30 -4.15 2.99
N LYS A 16 -25.50 -3.24 2.02
CA LYS A 16 -24.44 -2.34 1.55
C LYS A 16 -24.03 -1.34 2.61
N VAL A 17 -24.99 -0.84 3.39
CA VAL A 17 -24.71 0.05 4.53
C VAL A 17 -23.88 -0.68 5.59
N LYS A 18 -24.30 -1.90 5.97
CA LYS A 18 -23.57 -2.73 6.94
C LYS A 18 -22.15 -3.05 6.46
N ALA A 19 -21.99 -3.45 5.19
CA ALA A 19 -20.68 -3.74 4.61
C ALA A 19 -19.77 -2.51 4.53
N ALA A 20 -20.32 -1.33 4.22
CA ALA A 20 -19.57 -0.08 4.23
C ALA A 20 -19.11 0.30 5.66
N ALA A 21 -19.98 0.15 6.65
CA ALA A 21 -19.66 0.40 8.05
C ALA A 21 -18.56 -0.55 8.56
N GLN A 22 -18.63 -1.84 8.23
CA GLN A 22 -17.59 -2.81 8.57
C GLN A 22 -16.23 -2.46 7.95
N LYS A 23 -16.22 -2.04 6.67
CA LYS A 23 -14.99 -1.59 6.00
C LYS A 23 -14.42 -0.33 6.63
N ALA A 24 -15.26 0.64 6.99
CA ALA A 24 -14.84 1.86 7.66
C ALA A 24 -14.26 1.58 9.06
N ALA A 25 -14.90 0.69 9.83
CA ALA A 25 -14.39 0.28 11.14
C ALA A 25 -13.03 -0.42 11.04
N LEU A 26 -12.88 -1.36 10.09
CA LEU A 26 -11.62 -2.03 9.84
C LEU A 26 -10.51 -1.04 9.44
N PHE A 27 -10.84 -0.09 8.56
CA PHE A 27 -9.89 0.96 8.16
C PHE A 27 -9.46 1.82 9.36
N GLY A 28 -10.41 2.26 10.19
CA GLY A 28 -10.11 3.05 11.39
C GLY A 28 -9.20 2.31 12.36
N GLN A 29 -9.50 1.03 12.64
CA GLN A 29 -8.69 0.20 13.52
C GLN A 29 -7.26 -0.01 12.97
N LEU A 30 -7.13 -0.45 11.71
CA LEU A 30 -5.82 -0.69 11.11
C LEU A 30 -5.00 0.59 10.99
N SER A 31 -5.63 1.70 10.60
CA SER A 31 -4.94 2.99 10.49
C SER A 31 -4.47 3.48 11.85
N GLY A 32 -5.31 3.38 12.89
CA GLY A 32 -4.93 3.74 14.26
C GLY A 32 -3.70 2.96 14.75
N GLU A 33 -3.70 1.65 14.56
CA GLU A 33 -2.60 0.77 14.96
C GLU A 33 -1.30 1.09 14.21
N VAL A 34 -1.36 1.24 12.88
CA VAL A 34 -0.18 1.55 12.06
C VAL A 34 0.39 2.92 12.41
N LEU A 35 -0.46 3.92 12.64
CA LEU A 35 -0.01 5.27 13.02
C LEU A 35 0.61 5.29 14.43
N ALA A 36 0.05 4.55 15.38
CA ALA A 36 0.62 4.40 16.71
C ALA A 36 2.02 3.75 16.67
N ARG A 37 2.18 2.69 15.88
CA ARG A 37 3.48 2.02 15.67
C ARG A 37 4.51 2.92 15.01
N ARG A 38 4.10 3.71 14.01
CA ARG A 38 4.95 4.74 13.40
C ARG A 38 5.38 5.79 14.42
N ALA A 39 4.46 6.30 15.24
CA ALA A 39 4.78 7.28 16.28
C ALA A 39 5.79 6.73 17.29
N ALA A 40 5.69 5.43 17.60
CA ALA A 40 6.64 4.71 18.44
C ALA A 40 7.93 4.26 17.71
N ARG A 41 8.08 4.56 16.41
CA ARG A 41 9.20 4.10 15.56
C ARG A 41 9.45 2.59 15.62
N ARG A 42 8.38 1.80 15.75
CA ARG A 42 8.46 0.35 15.69
C ARG A 42 8.52 -0.07 14.23
N TYR A 43 9.54 -0.81 13.82
CA TYR A 43 9.73 -1.25 12.42
C TYR A 43 9.83 -2.78 12.30
N ASP A 44 9.25 -3.50 13.26
CA ASP A 44 9.21 -4.96 13.27
C ASP A 44 8.35 -5.53 12.11
N ALA A 45 8.52 -6.82 11.83
CA ALA A 45 7.84 -7.51 10.74
C ALA A 45 6.31 -7.46 10.87
N GLU A 46 5.78 -7.49 12.09
CA GLU A 46 4.35 -7.35 12.36
C GLU A 46 3.83 -5.97 11.92
N SER A 47 4.57 -4.91 12.27
CA SER A 47 4.23 -3.54 11.93
C SER A 47 4.24 -3.32 10.42
N LEU A 48 5.23 -3.87 9.72
CA LEU A 48 5.28 -3.89 8.26
C LEU A 48 4.16 -4.73 7.64
N GLY A 49 3.76 -5.84 8.27
CA GLY A 49 2.63 -6.65 7.82
C GLY A 49 1.29 -5.90 7.91
N LEU A 50 1.05 -5.20 9.02
CA LEU A 50 -0.14 -4.37 9.20
C LEU A 50 -0.19 -3.20 8.20
N ALA A 51 0.95 -2.53 8.00
CA ALA A 51 1.08 -1.47 7.02
C ALA A 51 0.81 -1.97 5.59
N ALA A 52 1.34 -3.16 5.23
CA ALA A 52 1.11 -3.79 3.93
C ALA A 52 -0.38 -4.07 3.71
N LYS A 53 -1.04 -4.69 4.70
CA LYS A 53 -2.48 -4.96 4.66
C LYS A 53 -3.29 -3.67 4.46
N LEU A 54 -2.91 -2.59 5.13
CA LEU A 54 -3.61 -1.31 5.02
C LEU A 54 -3.48 -0.69 3.62
N VAL A 55 -2.29 -0.69 3.01
CA VAL A 55 -2.11 -0.12 1.66
C VAL A 55 -2.68 -1.01 0.55
N GLU A 56 -2.74 -2.33 0.73
CA GLU A 56 -3.49 -3.20 -0.18
C GLU A 56 -4.99 -2.95 -0.08
N LEU A 57 -5.50 -2.61 1.11
CA LEU A 57 -6.90 -2.24 1.28
C LEU A 57 -7.20 -0.84 0.73
N HIS A 58 -6.32 0.12 0.99
CA HIS A 58 -6.44 1.53 0.65
C HIS A 58 -5.11 2.09 0.10
N PRO A 59 -4.85 1.92 -1.20
CA PRO A 59 -3.58 2.28 -1.84
C PRO A 59 -3.19 3.76 -1.73
N GLU A 60 -4.16 4.65 -1.55
CA GLU A 60 -3.97 6.12 -1.53
C GLU A 60 -3.41 6.66 -0.20
N VAL A 61 -3.23 5.82 0.82
CA VAL A 61 -2.81 6.29 2.16
C VAL A 61 -1.30 6.54 2.17
N TYR A 62 -0.92 7.74 1.72
CA TYR A 62 0.47 8.16 1.55
C TYR A 62 1.32 8.05 2.82
N THR A 63 0.71 8.34 3.98
CA THR A 63 1.36 8.25 5.30
C THR A 63 1.87 6.85 5.61
N VAL A 64 1.17 5.80 5.15
CA VAL A 64 1.57 4.41 5.40
C VAL A 64 2.72 4.02 4.46
N TRP A 65 2.71 4.49 3.22
CA TRP A 65 3.87 4.33 2.33
C TRP A 65 5.11 5.06 2.86
N ASN A 66 4.97 6.26 3.44
CA ASN A 66 6.08 6.94 4.14
C ASN A 66 6.66 6.08 5.26
N TYR A 67 5.78 5.49 6.08
CA TYR A 67 6.21 4.61 7.16
C TYR A 67 6.99 3.39 6.67
N ARG A 68 6.56 2.77 5.56
CA ARG A 68 7.32 1.68 4.93
C ARG A 68 8.70 2.14 4.46
N ARG A 69 8.79 3.33 3.86
CA ARG A 69 10.08 3.91 3.46
C ARG A 69 11.00 4.11 4.67
N GLU A 70 10.48 4.70 5.75
CA GLU A 70 11.23 4.89 7.00
C GLU A 70 11.78 3.57 7.56
N ALA A 71 10.94 2.53 7.57
CA ALA A 71 11.30 1.22 8.09
C ALA A 71 12.33 0.48 7.22
N LEU A 72 12.20 0.56 5.90
CA LEU A 72 13.02 -0.20 4.97
C LEU A 72 14.29 0.53 4.54
N GLN A 73 14.34 1.86 4.67
CA GLN A 73 15.49 2.65 4.21
C GLN A 73 16.84 2.15 4.76
N PRO A 74 16.98 1.79 6.06
CA PRO A 74 18.23 1.27 6.59
C PRO A 74 18.65 -0.07 5.97
N VAL A 75 17.68 -0.98 5.74
CA VAL A 75 17.93 -2.28 5.09
C VAL A 75 18.39 -2.06 3.66
N LEU A 76 17.75 -1.15 2.94
CA LEU A 76 18.08 -0.83 1.55
C LEU A 76 19.44 -0.14 1.41
N ASP A 77 19.82 0.72 2.37
CA ASP A 77 21.13 1.38 2.37
C ASP A 77 22.27 0.40 2.73
N ALA A 78 22.00 -0.61 3.56
CA ALA A 78 22.96 -1.66 3.87
C ALA A 78 23.25 -2.59 2.67
N GLY A 79 22.28 -2.75 1.77
CA GLY A 79 22.41 -3.58 0.58
C GLY A 79 22.42 -5.09 0.89
N GLY A 80 22.91 -5.88 -0.07
CA GLY A 80 22.98 -7.34 0.06
C GLY A 80 21.66 -8.07 -0.21
N GLU A 81 21.61 -9.36 0.15
CA GLU A 81 20.48 -10.24 -0.15
C GLU A 81 19.19 -9.79 0.54
N GLU A 82 19.28 -9.28 1.77
CA GLU A 82 18.12 -8.80 2.52
C GLU A 82 17.50 -7.57 1.83
N ALA A 83 18.32 -6.65 1.32
CA ALA A 83 17.84 -5.50 0.57
C ALA A 83 17.17 -5.90 -0.75
N VAL A 84 17.73 -6.88 -1.48
CA VAL A 84 17.12 -7.43 -2.70
C VAL A 84 15.78 -8.09 -2.39
N ALA A 85 15.71 -8.88 -1.31
CA ALA A 85 14.46 -9.51 -0.87
C ALA A 85 13.41 -8.47 -0.47
N ALA A 86 13.81 -7.41 0.26
CA ALA A 86 12.93 -6.31 0.63
C ALA A 86 12.39 -5.57 -0.60
N VAL A 87 13.25 -5.27 -1.58
CA VAL A 87 12.83 -4.67 -2.87
C VAL A 87 11.81 -5.55 -3.58
N GLY A 88 12.08 -6.86 -3.69
CA GLY A 88 11.14 -7.81 -4.29
C GLY A 88 9.78 -7.82 -3.59
N GLY A 89 9.76 -7.81 -2.26
CA GLY A 89 8.56 -7.73 -1.45
C GLY A 89 7.76 -6.44 -1.69
N GLU A 90 8.45 -5.29 -1.76
CA GLU A 90 7.79 -4.00 -2.01
C GLU A 90 7.25 -3.87 -3.44
N LEU A 91 7.94 -4.42 -4.45
CA LEU A 91 7.44 -4.46 -5.82
C LEU A 91 6.17 -5.31 -5.92
N ALA A 92 6.14 -6.48 -5.26
CA ALA A 92 4.94 -7.32 -5.22
C ALA A 92 3.78 -6.64 -4.48
N LEU A 93 4.08 -5.91 -3.40
CA LEU A 93 3.08 -5.15 -2.65
C LEU A 93 2.49 -4.00 -3.48
N THR A 94 3.32 -3.22 -4.15
CA THR A 94 2.84 -2.12 -5.01
C THR A 94 2.02 -2.65 -6.19
N GLU A 95 2.40 -3.79 -6.77
CA GLU A 95 1.64 -4.46 -7.82
C GLU A 95 0.24 -4.85 -7.34
N ARG A 96 0.10 -5.49 -6.17
CA ARG A 96 -1.23 -5.81 -5.58
C ARG A 96 -2.06 -4.55 -5.28
N ALA A 97 -1.43 -3.51 -4.76
CA ALA A 97 -2.10 -2.24 -4.49
C ALA A 97 -2.59 -1.56 -5.78
N LEU A 98 -1.79 -1.58 -6.85
CA LEU A 98 -2.12 -1.04 -8.16
C LEU A 98 -3.20 -1.86 -8.88
N ALA A 99 -3.21 -3.18 -8.73
CA ALA A 99 -4.29 -4.03 -9.24
C ALA A 99 -5.66 -3.62 -8.66
N LYS A 100 -5.69 -3.13 -7.41
CA LYS A 100 -6.91 -2.63 -6.77
C LYS A 100 -7.27 -1.22 -7.19
N ASN A 101 -6.28 -0.35 -7.36
CA ASN A 101 -6.47 1.01 -7.85
C ASN A 101 -5.29 1.43 -8.74
N PRO A 102 -5.40 1.25 -10.08
CA PRO A 102 -4.32 1.55 -11.01
C PRO A 102 -3.94 3.03 -11.07
N LYS A 103 -4.81 3.91 -10.55
CA LYS A 103 -4.63 5.36 -10.52
C LYS A 103 -4.00 5.86 -9.21
N SER A 104 -3.62 4.96 -8.31
CA SER A 104 -3.02 5.32 -7.03
C SER A 104 -1.66 5.99 -7.21
N TYR A 105 -1.63 7.31 -7.04
CA TYR A 105 -0.39 8.08 -7.12
C TYR A 105 0.58 7.66 -6.02
N ALA A 106 0.06 7.39 -4.82
CA ALA A 106 0.88 6.99 -3.68
C ALA A 106 1.61 5.65 -3.96
N SER A 107 0.91 4.68 -4.56
CA SER A 107 1.48 3.38 -4.93
C SER A 107 2.52 3.52 -6.04
N TRP A 108 2.22 4.27 -7.10
CA TRP A 108 3.18 4.52 -8.18
C TRP A 108 4.42 5.26 -7.69
N HIS A 109 4.25 6.26 -6.84
CA HIS A 109 5.35 7.01 -6.25
C HIS A 109 6.25 6.11 -5.38
N HIS A 110 5.64 5.25 -4.56
CA HIS A 110 6.39 4.27 -3.79
C HIS A 110 7.13 3.28 -4.70
N ARG A 111 6.47 2.75 -5.73
CA ARG A 111 7.10 1.84 -6.69
C ARG A 111 8.30 2.48 -7.37
N LYS A 112 8.18 3.73 -7.84
CA LYS A 112 9.29 4.49 -8.42
C LYS A 112 10.46 4.61 -7.45
N TRP A 113 10.18 4.89 -6.17
CA TRP A 113 11.22 4.96 -5.13
C TRP A 113 11.93 3.61 -4.93
N VAL A 114 11.19 2.49 -4.95
CA VAL A 114 11.77 1.14 -4.86
C VAL A 114 12.65 0.82 -6.07
N VAL A 115 12.15 1.06 -7.28
CA VAL A 115 12.89 0.82 -8.54
C VAL A 115 14.17 1.66 -8.61
N ALA A 116 14.13 2.90 -8.11
CA ALA A 116 15.29 3.80 -8.06
C ALA A 116 16.43 3.28 -7.17
N LYS A 117 16.21 2.23 -6.35
CA LYS A 117 17.27 1.56 -5.59
C LYS A 117 18.18 0.69 -6.45
N GLY A 118 17.80 0.39 -7.70
CA GLY A 118 18.66 -0.32 -8.65
C GLY A 118 18.85 -1.81 -8.35
N MET A 119 18.07 -2.38 -7.42
CA MET A 119 18.17 -3.78 -6.98
C MET A 119 17.07 -4.67 -7.57
N CYS A 120 16.46 -4.26 -8.69
CA CYS A 120 15.39 -5.02 -9.36
C CYS A 120 15.61 -5.10 -10.87
N SER A 121 14.97 -6.08 -11.52
CA SER A 121 14.99 -6.21 -12.99
C SER A 121 14.07 -5.17 -13.65
N LEU A 122 14.66 -4.30 -14.47
CA LEU A 122 13.91 -3.31 -15.27
C LEU A 122 13.04 -3.96 -16.36
N GLU A 123 13.42 -5.15 -16.83
CA GLU A 123 12.62 -5.90 -17.82
C GLU A 123 11.25 -6.26 -17.23
N ARG A 124 11.21 -6.70 -15.97
CA ARG A 124 9.96 -6.98 -15.26
C ARG A 124 9.10 -5.73 -15.09
N GLU A 125 9.71 -4.57 -14.91
CA GLU A 125 8.98 -3.29 -14.82
C GLU A 125 8.37 -2.89 -16.16
N LEU A 126 9.06 -3.14 -17.28
CA LEU A 126 8.52 -2.89 -18.63
C LEU A 126 7.32 -3.79 -18.94
N GLN A 127 7.34 -5.05 -18.50
CA GLN A 127 6.21 -5.97 -18.69
C GLN A 127 4.93 -5.48 -17.99
N LEU A 128 5.04 -4.79 -16.85
CA LEU A 128 3.89 -4.29 -16.11
C LEU A 128 3.09 -3.22 -16.86
N VAL A 129 3.74 -2.47 -17.76
CA VAL A 129 3.14 -1.34 -18.49
C VAL A 129 2.83 -1.63 -19.95
N SER A 130 3.22 -2.81 -20.44
CA SER A 130 3.09 -3.20 -21.84
C SER A 130 1.80 -4.01 -22.13
N GLY A 131 0.88 -4.11 -21.16
CA GLY A 131 -0.41 -4.81 -21.25
C GLY A 131 -1.60 -3.91 -21.51
#